data_AF-A0AA44WNN8-F1
#
_entry.id   AF-A0AA44WNN8-F1
#
_cell.length_a   1.000
_cell.length_b   1.000
_cell.length_c   1.000
_cell.angle_alpha   90.00
_cell.angle_beta   90.00
_cell.angle_gamma   90.00
#
_symmetry.space_group_name_H-M   'P 1'
#
loop_
_entity.id
_entity.type
_entity.pdbx_description
1 polymer ?
#
loop_
_entity_poly.entity_id
_entity_poly.type
_entity_poly.pdbx_seq_one_letter_code
_entity_poly.pdbx_strand_id
1 'polypeptide(L)'
;MLPRSREARLLRRLRENAEDAVVRAKDWSVVFAVAARRHHHQTTVAFFSAREIPLPPAEHCFERKKRWDAILRFDGLTRPLYSDDVVWAYGSGEGLLVYRLPSQEYCALDVALGSSQIVPFTTKGRIVRRVRLEHGVLVFEWAEREAFHPLNEGEGVHRHFASVFDVWTHKGEYDTLPDLGASKPGDAAEGERSKPQRWHFALRAEWETHSLGFPFATSDRFYCAHNATHYALYLWQPDRSPWGEDSPLERLTVWDIGNPRKTESCISVAPVEPDVIRNITNEHLALWGLRQSDTPSLRSVALDSETRDPHTGQSTGHLFFLTEEHLWAAASQSGLPPRRLHSVCATGIPLQGNGPVWVNECSGNAVSPACRGNAFAVQEEDAWPGWAPCWLHEGLPSLTVAQLVDRLAGSRFDARQCLSMEYVSVNRDPEQGTASSVSRADAREGANSADVDGALQRQVRSLDGTWRRIMEKGKIAGDERWMIGETPGAVVTVLYF
;
A
#
# COMPACT_ATOMS: atom_id res chain seq x y z
N MET A 1 -24.56 14.97 11.99
CA MET A 1 -23.21 15.07 11.39
C MET A 1 -22.65 13.67 11.34
N LEU A 2 -22.02 13.26 10.24
CA LEU A 2 -21.33 11.96 10.16
C LEU A 2 -20.16 12.00 11.14
N PRO A 3 -20.27 11.38 12.32
CA PRO A 3 -19.39 11.65 13.45
C PRO A 3 -17.93 11.27 13.17
N ARG A 4 -17.71 10.35 12.22
CA ARG A 4 -16.40 9.85 11.81
C ARG A 4 -15.76 10.59 10.65
N SER A 5 -16.48 11.49 9.98
CA SER A 5 -15.94 12.23 8.84
C SER A 5 -14.73 13.07 9.24
N ARG A 6 -13.78 13.28 8.31
CA ARG A 6 -12.60 14.14 8.52
C ARG A 6 -12.98 15.50 9.09
N GLU A 7 -14.04 16.11 8.60
CA GLU A 7 -14.56 17.41 9.05
C GLU A 7 -15.06 17.35 10.50
N ALA A 8 -15.77 16.28 10.86
CA ALA A 8 -16.25 16.07 12.24
C ALA A 8 -15.11 15.81 13.22
N ARG A 9 -14.08 15.08 12.79
CA ARG A 9 -12.86 14.85 13.57
C ARG A 9 -12.07 16.14 13.78
N LEU A 10 -11.93 16.94 12.73
CA LEU A 10 -11.27 18.24 12.79
C LEU A 10 -12.03 19.23 13.69
N LEU A 11 -13.36 19.32 13.57
CA LEU A 11 -14.18 20.16 14.45
C LEU A 11 -13.97 19.80 15.92
N ARG A 12 -13.94 18.51 16.26
CA ARG A 12 -13.70 18.03 17.63
C ARG A 12 -12.33 18.46 18.13
N ARG A 13 -11.28 18.24 17.34
CA ARG A 13 -9.91 18.68 17.66
C ARG A 13 -9.84 20.19 17.90
N LEU A 14 -10.41 21.01 17.01
CA LEU A 14 -10.38 22.48 17.14
C LEU A 14 -11.09 22.94 18.43
N ARG A 15 -12.20 22.29 18.80
CA ARG A 15 -12.89 22.58 20.07
C ARG A 15 -12.09 22.14 21.29
N GLU A 16 -11.46 20.97 21.23
CA GLU A 16 -10.58 20.46 22.31
C GLU A 16 -9.38 21.38 22.53
N ASN A 17 -8.84 21.97 21.46
CA ASN A 17 -7.73 22.93 21.52
C ASN A 17 -8.17 24.37 21.86
N ALA A 18 -9.45 24.62 22.13
CA ALA A 18 -10.02 25.94 22.36
C ALA A 18 -9.78 26.95 21.21
N GLU A 19 -9.70 26.47 19.97
CA GLU A 19 -9.51 27.28 18.76
C GLU A 19 -10.84 27.85 18.22
N ASP A 20 -11.66 28.43 19.11
CA ASP A 20 -13.02 28.89 18.80
C ASP A 20 -13.06 29.96 17.69
N ALA A 21 -12.00 30.76 17.57
CA ALA A 21 -11.88 31.75 16.50
C ALA A 21 -11.84 31.09 15.12
N VAL A 22 -11.12 29.96 14.98
CA VAL A 22 -11.04 29.19 13.73
C VAL A 22 -12.39 28.56 13.43
N VAL A 23 -13.04 28.00 14.44
CA VAL A 23 -14.39 27.42 14.30
C VAL A 23 -15.39 28.48 13.83
N ARG A 24 -15.39 29.69 14.40
CA ARG A 24 -16.32 30.76 14.00
C ARG A 24 -16.00 31.35 12.63
N ALA A 25 -14.74 31.32 12.20
CA ALA A 25 -14.32 31.85 10.91
C ALA A 25 -14.76 30.96 9.72
N LYS A 26 -15.11 29.70 9.96
CA LYS A 26 -15.46 28.73 8.92
C LYS A 26 -16.94 28.73 8.57
N ASP A 27 -17.24 28.59 7.28
CA ASP A 27 -18.61 28.39 6.81
C ASP A 27 -19.02 26.92 6.97
N TRP A 28 -19.53 26.58 8.15
CA TRP A 28 -19.96 25.22 8.45
C TRP A 28 -21.05 24.70 7.51
N SER A 29 -21.87 25.56 6.92
CA SER A 29 -22.91 25.12 5.97
C SER A 29 -22.28 24.44 4.75
N VAL A 30 -21.18 25.00 4.26
CA VAL A 30 -20.38 24.45 3.16
C VAL A 30 -19.74 23.13 3.55
N VAL A 31 -19.11 23.11 4.72
CA VAL A 31 -18.45 21.92 5.26
C VAL A 31 -19.44 20.76 5.39
N PHE A 32 -20.65 21.04 5.89
CA PHE A 32 -21.71 20.05 5.98
C PHE A 32 -22.21 19.60 4.61
N ALA A 33 -22.37 20.50 3.65
CA ALA A 33 -22.79 20.14 2.30
C ALA A 33 -21.78 19.21 1.60
N VAL A 34 -20.48 19.47 1.75
CA VAL A 34 -19.41 18.61 1.20
C VAL A 34 -19.43 17.23 1.86
N ALA A 35 -19.50 17.17 3.20
CA ALA A 35 -19.55 15.90 3.92
C ALA A 35 -20.82 15.08 3.59
N ALA A 36 -21.98 15.75 3.45
CA ALA A 36 -23.24 15.10 3.10
C ALA A 36 -23.25 14.55 1.67
N ARG A 37 -22.72 15.33 0.70
CA ARG A 37 -22.54 14.87 -0.69
C ARG A 37 -21.66 13.64 -0.74
N ARG A 38 -20.49 13.70 -0.08
CA ARG A 38 -19.54 12.58 -0.02
C ARG A 38 -20.19 11.31 0.49
N HIS A 39 -20.94 11.43 1.58
CA HIS A 39 -21.67 10.30 2.13
C HIS A 39 -22.72 9.74 1.18
N HIS A 40 -23.50 10.60 0.51
CA HIS A 40 -24.47 10.15 -0.47
C HIS A 40 -23.81 9.31 -1.58
N HIS A 41 -22.71 9.80 -2.16
CA HIS A 41 -21.95 9.09 -3.19
C HIS A 41 -21.33 7.79 -2.69
N GLN A 42 -20.79 7.76 -1.47
CA GLN A 42 -20.30 6.52 -0.86
C GLN A 42 -21.43 5.50 -0.66
N THR A 43 -22.60 5.94 -0.19
CA THR A 43 -23.75 5.03 0.04
C THR A 43 -24.40 4.53 -1.24
N THR A 44 -24.19 5.22 -2.35
CA THR A 44 -24.72 4.82 -3.68
C THR A 44 -23.64 4.21 -4.56
N VAL A 45 -22.39 4.20 -4.12
CA VAL A 45 -21.18 3.84 -4.88
C VAL A 45 -21.11 4.58 -6.22
N ALA A 46 -21.47 5.86 -6.18
CA ALA A 46 -21.35 6.80 -7.28
C ALA A 46 -20.17 7.74 -7.04
N PHE A 47 -19.75 8.44 -8.10
CA PHE A 47 -18.68 9.43 -8.03
C PHE A 47 -19.17 10.72 -8.66
N PHE A 48 -18.94 11.87 -8.01
CA PHE A 48 -19.38 13.15 -8.57
C PHE A 48 -18.41 13.70 -9.62
N SER A 49 -17.14 13.29 -9.56
CA SER A 49 -16.13 13.70 -10.53
C SER A 49 -14.99 12.70 -10.62
N ALA A 50 -14.21 12.82 -11.68
CA ALA A 50 -12.98 12.06 -11.86
C ALA A 50 -11.88 12.97 -12.42
N ARG A 51 -10.65 12.70 -12.02
CA ARG A 51 -9.44 13.28 -12.60
C ARG A 51 -8.61 12.16 -13.20
N GLU A 52 -8.25 12.32 -14.47
CA GLU A 52 -7.47 11.35 -15.22
C GLU A 52 -6.07 11.90 -15.49
N ILE A 53 -5.07 11.08 -15.23
CA ILE A 53 -3.66 11.44 -15.33
C ILE A 53 -2.98 10.39 -16.22
N PRO A 54 -2.73 10.70 -17.50
CA PRO A 54 -2.05 9.79 -18.41
C PRO A 54 -0.63 9.50 -17.92
N LEU A 55 -0.27 8.23 -17.80
CA LEU A 55 1.10 7.80 -17.56
C LEU A 55 1.81 7.63 -18.90
N PRO A 56 3.11 7.97 -18.99
CA PRO A 56 3.89 7.63 -20.16
C PRO A 56 3.95 6.11 -20.34
N PRO A 57 4.11 5.63 -21.59
CA PRO A 57 4.41 4.22 -21.84
C PRO A 57 5.68 3.81 -21.07
N ALA A 58 5.77 2.52 -20.76
CA ALA A 58 6.88 1.98 -19.96
C ALA A 58 8.25 2.13 -20.64
N GLU A 59 8.30 2.45 -21.93
CA GLU A 59 9.50 2.34 -22.74
C GLU A 59 10.68 3.20 -22.24
N HIS A 60 11.87 2.59 -22.24
CA HIS A 60 13.22 3.14 -22.03
C HIS A 60 13.64 3.64 -20.64
N CYS A 61 12.74 3.87 -19.69
CA CYS A 61 13.14 4.33 -18.33
C CYS A 61 12.38 3.64 -17.20
N PHE A 62 11.56 2.66 -17.53
CA PHE A 62 10.75 1.96 -16.55
C PHE A 62 10.60 0.50 -16.95
N GLU A 63 10.77 -0.38 -15.98
CA GLU A 63 10.50 -1.78 -16.22
C GLU A 63 9.90 -2.41 -14.98
N ARG A 64 8.71 -2.98 -15.18
CA ARG A 64 7.86 -3.48 -14.10
C ARG A 64 8.55 -4.66 -13.43
N LYS A 65 8.43 -4.71 -12.11
CA LYS A 65 8.66 -5.94 -11.37
C LYS A 65 7.51 -6.91 -11.67
N LYS A 66 7.83 -8.08 -12.20
CA LYS A 66 6.89 -9.20 -12.25
C LYS A 66 6.78 -9.86 -10.87
N ARG A 67 5.57 -10.28 -10.51
CA ARG A 67 5.35 -11.15 -9.35
C ARG A 67 5.50 -12.62 -9.77
N TRP A 68 5.37 -13.55 -8.83
CA TRP A 68 5.25 -14.97 -9.19
C TRP A 68 4.11 -15.14 -10.20
N ASP A 69 4.37 -15.92 -11.24
CA ASP A 69 3.33 -16.26 -12.19
C ASP A 69 2.36 -17.19 -11.45
N ALA A 70 1.24 -16.63 -11.02
CA ALA A 70 0.20 -17.38 -10.33
C ALA A 70 -1.13 -17.12 -11.04
N ILE A 71 -1.73 -18.21 -11.51
CA ILE A 71 -3.03 -18.20 -12.18
C ILE A 71 -4.01 -19.06 -11.39
N LEU A 72 -5.25 -18.60 -11.36
CA LEU A 72 -6.41 -19.33 -10.90
C LEU A 72 -7.04 -20.04 -12.07
N ARG A 73 -7.20 -21.35 -11.98
CA ARG A 73 -7.88 -22.17 -12.99
C ARG A 73 -8.98 -23.03 -12.38
N PHE A 74 -10.20 -22.81 -12.85
CA PHE A 74 -11.36 -23.62 -12.45
C PHE A 74 -12.42 -23.58 -13.56
N ASP A 75 -12.98 -24.75 -13.86
CA ASP A 75 -14.03 -24.94 -14.87
C ASP A 75 -13.72 -24.30 -16.24
N GLY A 76 -12.48 -24.49 -16.73
CA GLY A 76 -12.02 -23.94 -18.00
C GLY A 76 -11.70 -22.43 -18.00
N LEU A 77 -12.05 -21.70 -16.94
CA LEU A 77 -11.73 -20.28 -16.78
C LEU A 77 -10.32 -20.11 -16.18
N THR A 78 -9.59 -19.10 -16.67
CA THR A 78 -8.26 -18.75 -16.17
C THR A 78 -8.20 -17.26 -15.84
N ARG A 79 -7.67 -16.91 -14.66
CA ARG A 79 -7.46 -15.53 -14.21
C ARG A 79 -6.11 -15.37 -13.51
N PRO A 80 -5.44 -14.21 -13.61
CA PRO A 80 -4.26 -13.94 -12.79
C PRO A 80 -4.63 -13.84 -11.30
N LEU A 81 -3.83 -14.44 -10.42
CA LEU A 81 -3.97 -14.28 -8.97
C LEU A 81 -3.30 -12.99 -8.48
N TYR A 82 -2.18 -12.63 -9.10
CA TYR A 82 -1.41 -11.43 -8.76
C TYR A 82 -1.38 -10.46 -9.95
N SER A 83 -1.53 -9.18 -9.64
CA SER A 83 -1.33 -8.10 -10.61
C SER A 83 0.08 -7.54 -10.53
N ASP A 84 0.53 -6.96 -11.64
CA ASP A 84 1.80 -6.23 -11.70
C ASP A 84 1.83 -5.04 -10.75
N ASP A 85 3.04 -4.61 -10.40
CA ASP A 85 3.20 -3.39 -9.62
C ASP A 85 2.81 -2.12 -10.40
N VAL A 86 2.36 -1.12 -9.64
CA VAL A 86 2.05 0.22 -10.13
C VAL A 86 3.29 1.13 -10.14
N VAL A 87 3.22 2.19 -10.95
CA VAL A 87 4.30 3.18 -11.11
C VAL A 87 4.03 4.51 -10.40
N TRP A 88 3.02 4.49 -9.54
CA TRP A 88 2.60 5.61 -8.74
C TRP A 88 2.49 5.18 -7.28
N ALA A 89 2.70 6.14 -6.40
CA ALA A 89 2.56 5.96 -4.97
C ALA A 89 1.55 6.96 -4.44
N TYR A 90 0.68 6.49 -3.56
CA TYR A 90 -0.20 7.35 -2.78
C TYR A 90 0.11 7.14 -1.32
N GLY A 91 0.23 8.23 -0.57
CA GLY A 91 0.45 8.18 0.85
C GLY A 91 0.30 9.56 1.50
N SER A 92 0.46 9.60 2.82
CA SER A 92 0.03 10.67 3.74
C SER A 92 -1.48 10.72 3.96
N GLY A 93 -1.90 11.06 5.20
CA GLY A 93 -3.31 11.31 5.51
C GLY A 93 -3.89 12.53 4.78
N GLU A 94 -3.04 13.37 4.20
CA GLU A 94 -3.46 14.59 3.51
C GLU A 94 -3.76 14.37 2.02
N GLY A 95 -3.19 13.32 1.43
CA GLY A 95 -3.54 12.87 0.07
C GLY A 95 -2.53 13.25 -1.00
N LEU A 96 -1.30 12.74 -0.88
CA LEU A 96 -0.22 12.99 -1.84
C LEU A 96 -0.11 11.82 -2.82
N LEU A 97 -0.29 12.11 -4.11
CA LEU A 97 -0.10 11.17 -5.21
C LEU A 97 1.20 11.50 -5.96
N VAL A 98 2.16 10.58 -5.93
CA VAL A 98 3.40 10.67 -6.71
C VAL A 98 3.29 9.79 -7.96
N TYR A 99 3.51 10.37 -9.13
CA TYR A 99 3.41 9.67 -10.42
C TYR A 99 4.42 10.21 -11.43
N ARG A 100 4.62 9.49 -12.53
CA ARG A 100 5.58 9.85 -13.58
C ARG A 100 4.91 10.71 -14.66
N LEU A 101 5.58 11.77 -15.09
CA LEU A 101 5.19 12.62 -16.20
C LEU A 101 5.76 12.14 -17.55
N PRO A 102 5.17 12.55 -18.69
CA PRO A 102 5.75 12.33 -20.01
C PRO A 102 7.18 12.89 -20.18
N SER A 103 7.55 13.94 -19.44
CA SER A 103 8.92 14.48 -19.37
C SER A 103 9.92 13.53 -18.70
N GLN A 104 9.47 12.35 -18.26
CA GLN A 104 10.22 11.36 -17.48
C GLN A 104 10.55 11.79 -16.05
N GLU A 105 10.11 12.96 -15.60
CA GLU A 105 10.22 13.41 -14.21
C GLU A 105 9.09 12.82 -13.35
N TYR A 106 9.28 12.81 -12.03
CA TYR A 106 8.21 12.49 -11.10
C TYR A 106 7.55 13.76 -10.57
N CYS A 107 6.23 13.72 -10.49
CA CYS A 107 5.39 14.79 -9.98
C CYS A 107 4.64 14.31 -8.75
N ALA A 108 4.51 15.19 -7.76
CA ALA A 108 3.66 15.01 -6.61
C ALA A 108 2.43 15.91 -6.78
N LEU A 109 1.24 15.31 -6.77
CA LEU A 109 -0.06 15.96 -6.79
C LEU A 109 -0.67 15.87 -5.39
N ASP A 110 -0.95 17.03 -4.81
CA ASP A 110 -1.90 17.14 -3.73
C ASP A 110 -3.31 16.92 -4.29
N VAL A 111 -3.91 15.79 -3.93
CA VAL A 111 -5.24 15.42 -4.42
C VAL A 111 -6.33 16.34 -3.84
N ALA A 112 -6.14 16.83 -2.62
CA ALA A 112 -7.10 17.70 -1.95
C ALA A 112 -7.14 19.09 -2.57
N LEU A 113 -5.97 19.69 -2.80
CA LEU A 113 -5.84 21.06 -3.32
C LEU A 113 -5.71 21.13 -4.84
N GLY A 114 -5.41 20.00 -5.49
CA GLY A 114 -5.18 19.93 -6.92
C GLY A 114 -3.84 20.52 -7.38
N SER A 115 -2.98 20.96 -6.45
CA SER A 115 -1.67 21.56 -6.72
C SER A 115 -0.62 20.49 -7.01
N SER A 116 0.31 20.79 -7.92
CA SER A 116 1.32 19.84 -8.37
C SER A 116 2.72 20.45 -8.28
N GLN A 117 3.70 19.62 -7.95
CA GLN A 117 5.11 20.01 -7.92
C GLN A 117 6.02 18.86 -8.34
N ILE A 118 7.17 19.18 -8.92
CA ILE A 118 8.18 18.20 -9.29
C ILE A 118 8.85 17.63 -8.03
N VAL A 119 9.00 16.31 -8.00
CA VAL A 119 9.78 15.59 -6.98
C VAL A 119 11.26 15.71 -7.36
N PRO A 120 12.17 16.05 -6.43
CA PRO A 120 13.60 16.21 -6.72
C PRO A 120 14.31 14.86 -6.90
N PHE A 121 13.86 14.07 -7.87
CA PHE A 121 14.43 12.78 -8.26
C PHE A 121 14.66 12.77 -9.77
N THR A 122 15.90 12.47 -10.19
CA THR A 122 16.26 12.38 -11.61
C THR A 122 16.10 10.96 -12.13
N THR A 123 15.55 10.80 -13.32
CA THR A 123 15.49 9.51 -14.05
C THR A 123 16.62 9.34 -15.06
N LYS A 124 17.51 10.34 -15.19
CA LYS A 124 18.63 10.29 -16.13
C LYS A 124 19.59 9.16 -15.78
N GLY A 125 19.81 8.24 -16.72
CA GLY A 125 20.67 7.06 -16.51
C GLY A 125 20.06 5.99 -15.59
N ARG A 126 18.82 6.18 -15.14
CA ARG A 126 18.12 5.29 -14.20
C ARG A 126 16.93 4.65 -14.90
N ILE A 127 16.63 3.41 -14.50
CA ILE A 127 15.40 2.70 -14.82
C ILE A 127 14.67 2.49 -13.50
N VAL A 128 13.54 3.19 -13.31
CA VAL A 128 12.76 3.02 -12.09
C VAL A 128 12.06 1.67 -12.15
N ARG A 129 12.11 0.94 -11.03
CA ARG A 129 11.48 -0.37 -10.84
C ARG A 129 10.22 -0.24 -9.97
N ARG A 130 10.24 0.67 -8.98
CA ARG A 130 9.13 0.88 -8.05
C ARG A 130 9.16 2.27 -7.43
N VAL A 131 7.99 2.78 -7.06
CA VAL A 131 7.84 3.97 -6.23
C VAL A 131 6.85 3.69 -5.10
N ARG A 132 7.16 4.10 -3.87
CA ARG A 132 6.32 3.85 -2.68
C ARG A 132 6.34 5.05 -1.75
N LEU A 133 5.22 5.35 -1.10
CA LEU A 133 5.10 6.45 -0.15
C LEU A 133 4.34 5.97 1.08
N GLU A 134 5.04 5.78 2.19
CA GLU A 134 4.50 5.26 3.45
C GLU A 134 5.19 5.96 4.62
N HIS A 135 4.48 6.24 5.71
CA HIS A 135 5.03 6.84 6.93
C HIS A 135 5.84 8.14 6.71
N GLY A 136 5.43 8.97 5.74
CA GLY A 136 6.16 10.21 5.40
C GLY A 136 7.48 9.98 4.66
N VAL A 137 7.71 8.77 4.15
CA VAL A 137 8.93 8.39 3.44
C VAL A 137 8.59 7.93 2.02
N LEU A 138 9.16 8.61 1.03
CA LEU A 138 9.08 8.27 -0.39
C LEU A 138 10.31 7.48 -0.80
N VAL A 139 10.12 6.30 -1.39
CA VAL A 139 11.20 5.42 -1.85
C VAL A 139 11.08 5.22 -3.36
N PHE A 140 12.18 5.42 -4.06
CA PHE A 140 12.39 5.03 -5.44
C PHE A 140 13.35 3.85 -5.49
N GLU A 141 12.89 2.72 -6.00
CA GLU A 141 13.74 1.58 -6.33
C GLU A 141 14.07 1.67 -7.81
N TRP A 142 15.35 1.66 -8.16
CA TRP A 142 15.80 1.88 -9.53
C TRP A 142 17.06 1.07 -9.84
N ALA A 143 17.32 0.87 -11.12
CA ALA A 143 18.52 0.21 -11.61
C ALA A 143 19.27 1.11 -12.59
N GLU A 144 20.58 0.91 -12.71
CA GLU A 144 21.36 1.56 -13.75
C GLU A 144 20.87 1.14 -15.13
N ARG A 145 20.80 2.11 -16.05
CA ARG A 145 20.37 1.83 -17.42
C ARG A 145 21.38 0.96 -18.17
N GLU A 146 22.66 1.18 -17.94
CA GLU A 146 23.73 0.40 -18.53
C GLU A 146 23.96 -0.87 -17.71
N ALA A 147 24.24 -1.97 -18.40
CA ALA A 147 24.56 -3.23 -17.75
C ALA A 147 25.96 -3.15 -17.11
N PHE A 148 26.08 -3.63 -15.89
CA PHE A 148 27.33 -3.74 -15.15
C PHE A 148 28.23 -4.85 -15.72
N HIS A 149 27.64 -5.99 -16.07
CA HIS A 149 28.32 -7.09 -16.79
C HIS A 149 27.30 -7.91 -17.60
N PRO A 150 27.72 -8.57 -18.70
CA PRO A 150 26.84 -9.47 -19.45
C PRO A 150 26.49 -10.71 -18.63
N LEU A 151 25.24 -11.14 -18.69
CA LEU A 151 24.77 -12.40 -18.11
C LEU A 151 24.82 -13.53 -19.16
N ASN A 152 24.35 -13.25 -20.36
CA ASN A 152 24.37 -14.14 -21.53
C ASN A 152 24.36 -13.29 -22.82
N GLU A 153 24.23 -13.91 -24.00
CA GLU A 153 24.28 -13.22 -25.30
C GLU A 153 23.14 -12.18 -25.51
N GLY A 154 22.10 -12.18 -24.68
CA GLY A 154 20.94 -11.27 -24.80
C GLY A 154 20.60 -10.46 -23.54
N GLU A 155 21.17 -10.76 -22.38
CA GLU A 155 20.83 -10.13 -21.11
C GLU A 155 22.08 -9.60 -20.39
N GLY A 156 21.95 -8.39 -19.84
CA GLY A 156 22.93 -7.79 -18.96
C GLY A 156 22.44 -7.77 -17.52
N VAL A 157 23.37 -7.81 -16.57
CA VAL A 157 23.09 -7.62 -15.14
C VAL A 157 23.24 -6.14 -14.82
N HIS A 158 22.27 -5.56 -14.13
CA HIS A 158 22.26 -4.15 -13.75
C HIS A 158 22.44 -4.01 -12.25
N ARG A 159 23.09 -2.95 -11.77
CA ARG A 159 23.12 -2.62 -10.34
C ARG A 159 21.79 -1.97 -9.92
N HIS A 160 21.28 -2.35 -8.76
CA HIS A 160 20.00 -1.86 -8.23
C HIS A 160 20.20 -1.08 -6.96
N PHE A 161 19.48 0.03 -6.85
CA PHE A 161 19.60 1.04 -5.81
C PHE A 161 18.22 1.38 -5.25
N ALA A 162 18.21 1.91 -4.04
CA ALA A 162 17.06 2.57 -3.45
C ALA A 162 17.43 4.01 -3.10
N SER A 163 16.57 4.97 -3.46
CA SER A 163 16.67 6.38 -3.02
C SER A 163 15.48 6.70 -2.12
N VAL A 164 15.77 7.20 -0.93
CA VAL A 164 14.78 7.45 0.12
C VAL A 164 14.69 8.95 0.38
N PHE A 165 13.46 9.49 0.44
CA PHE A 165 13.18 10.89 0.69
C PHE A 165 12.24 11.05 1.88
N ASP A 166 12.56 12.01 2.76
CA ASP A 166 11.61 12.57 3.71
C ASP A 166 10.57 13.40 2.97
N VAL A 167 9.30 13.20 3.30
CA VAL A 167 8.15 13.92 2.72
C VAL A 167 7.28 14.50 3.83
N TRP A 168 7.15 15.83 3.82
CA TRP A 168 6.32 16.52 4.80
C TRP A 168 5.71 17.80 4.23
N THR A 169 4.77 18.35 4.99
CA THR A 169 4.07 19.61 4.69
C THR A 169 4.01 20.46 5.96
N HIS A 170 3.79 21.76 5.83
CA HIS A 170 3.55 22.62 6.98
C HIS A 170 2.13 22.37 7.53
N LYS A 171 2.04 21.94 8.80
CA LYS A 171 0.80 21.46 9.44
C LYS A 171 -0.39 22.42 9.40
N GLY A 172 -0.17 23.73 9.37
CA GLY A 172 -1.25 24.73 9.48
C GLY A 172 -2.22 24.82 8.30
N GLU A 173 -1.93 24.15 7.17
CA GLU A 173 -2.63 24.36 5.90
C GLU A 173 -3.64 23.25 5.55
N TYR A 174 -3.54 22.06 6.15
CA TYR A 174 -4.49 20.94 5.92
C TYR A 174 -5.61 20.83 6.95
N ASP A 175 -5.50 21.56 8.06
CA ASP A 175 -6.60 21.79 9.01
C ASP A 175 -7.62 22.81 8.45
N THR A 176 -7.54 23.19 7.16
CA THR A 176 -8.56 24.01 6.51
C THR A 176 -9.68 23.13 5.95
N LEU A 177 -10.81 23.13 6.64
CA LEU A 177 -12.08 22.68 6.08
C LEU A 177 -12.37 23.38 4.74
N PRO A 178 -13.12 22.73 3.82
CA PRO A 178 -13.46 23.33 2.54
C PRO A 178 -14.23 24.65 2.75
N ASP A 179 -13.66 25.76 2.28
CA ASP A 179 -14.33 27.06 2.19
C ASP A 179 -14.69 27.31 0.72
N LEU A 180 -15.98 27.35 0.38
CA LEU A 180 -16.45 27.68 -0.97
C LEU A 180 -16.20 29.16 -1.34
N GLY A 181 -15.71 29.98 -0.40
CA GLY A 181 -15.50 31.42 -0.58
C GLY A 181 -14.21 31.84 -1.30
N ALA A 182 -13.24 30.94 -1.52
CA ALA A 182 -11.93 31.31 -2.05
C ALA A 182 -11.84 31.42 -3.58
N SER A 183 -12.92 31.18 -4.31
CA SER A 183 -12.92 31.30 -5.78
C SER A 183 -14.24 31.80 -6.32
N LYS A 184 -14.47 33.13 -6.26
CA LYS A 184 -15.19 33.81 -7.32
C LYS A 184 -14.20 34.06 -8.47
N PRO A 185 -14.42 33.52 -9.67
CA PRO A 185 -13.61 33.86 -10.85
C PRO A 185 -14.03 35.27 -11.29
N GLY A 186 -13.31 36.30 -10.87
CA GLY A 186 -13.65 37.67 -11.29
C GLY A 186 -12.76 38.77 -10.72
N ASP A 187 -12.34 38.68 -9.45
CA ASP A 187 -11.64 39.79 -8.80
C ASP A 187 -10.30 39.32 -8.21
N ALA A 188 -9.27 39.23 -9.07
CA ALA A 188 -7.89 39.11 -8.62
C ALA A 188 -7.17 40.43 -8.90
N ALA A 189 -7.14 41.32 -7.90
CA ALA A 189 -6.13 42.36 -7.83
C ALA A 189 -4.76 41.68 -7.65
N GLU A 190 -3.81 42.05 -8.49
CA GLU A 190 -2.41 41.60 -8.41
C GLU A 190 -1.78 42.09 -7.11
N GLY A 191 -1.77 41.24 -6.09
CA GLY A 191 -1.12 41.53 -4.81
C GLY A 191 -1.40 40.45 -3.79
N GLU A 192 -0.40 39.60 -3.52
CA GLU A 192 -0.36 38.67 -2.39
C GLU A 192 -1.46 37.60 -2.33
N ARG A 193 -1.59 36.78 -3.39
CA ARG A 193 -2.05 35.40 -3.20
C ARG A 193 -0.96 34.64 -2.44
N SER A 194 -1.23 34.34 -1.17
CA SER A 194 -0.49 33.40 -0.34
C SER A 194 -0.05 32.19 -1.15
N LYS A 195 1.26 31.92 -1.15
CA LYS A 195 1.92 30.91 -2.00
C LYS A 195 1.23 29.55 -1.83
N PRO A 196 0.98 28.80 -2.93
CA PRO A 196 0.40 27.47 -2.82
C PRO A 196 1.30 26.56 -1.98
N GLN A 197 0.66 25.79 -1.10
CA GLN A 197 1.20 24.67 -0.33
C GLN A 197 2.36 23.97 -1.03
N ARG A 198 3.54 23.99 -0.41
CA ARG A 198 4.72 23.29 -0.92
C ARG A 198 4.95 22.06 -0.07
N TRP A 199 4.77 20.89 -0.67
CA TRP A 199 5.33 19.66 -0.12
C TRP A 199 6.85 19.77 -0.13
N HIS A 200 7.47 19.34 0.95
CA HIS A 200 8.91 19.31 1.08
C HIS A 200 9.43 17.89 0.87
N PHE A 201 10.52 17.79 0.13
CA PHE A 201 11.21 16.56 -0.18
C PHE A 201 12.68 16.74 0.16
N ALA A 202 13.23 15.87 1.01
CA ALA A 202 14.67 15.85 1.28
C ALA A 202 15.21 14.45 1.08
N LEU A 203 16.27 14.33 0.26
CA LEU A 203 16.97 13.06 0.09
C LEU A 203 17.60 12.66 1.43
N ARG A 204 17.23 11.47 1.90
CA ARG A 204 17.69 10.91 3.16
C ARG A 204 18.87 9.96 2.95
N ALA A 205 18.73 9.04 1.99
CA ALA A 205 19.73 8.01 1.69
C ALA A 205 19.61 7.53 0.24
N GLU A 206 20.71 7.09 -0.34
CA GLU A 206 20.75 6.36 -1.62
C GLU A 206 21.88 5.33 -1.52
N TRP A 207 21.58 4.05 -1.78
CA TRP A 207 22.55 2.95 -1.63
C TRP A 207 22.28 1.80 -2.58
N GLU A 208 23.30 0.98 -2.81
CA GLU A 208 23.21 -0.25 -3.58
C GLU A 208 22.50 -1.35 -2.76
N THR A 209 21.43 -1.91 -3.32
CA THR A 209 20.56 -2.87 -2.62
C THR A 209 21.01 -4.32 -2.76
N HIS A 210 21.75 -4.65 -3.82
CA HIS A 210 22.22 -6.01 -4.09
C HIS A 210 23.48 -6.00 -4.96
N SER A 211 24.60 -6.39 -4.36
CA SER A 211 25.93 -6.38 -5.00
C SER A 211 26.06 -7.23 -6.28
N LEU A 212 25.23 -8.26 -6.46
CA LEU A 212 25.27 -9.07 -7.68
C LEU A 212 24.49 -8.41 -8.82
N GLY A 213 23.61 -7.46 -8.51
CA GLY A 213 22.66 -6.90 -9.47
C GLY A 213 21.56 -7.88 -9.90
N PHE A 214 20.67 -7.40 -10.75
CA PHE A 214 19.64 -8.22 -11.40
C PHE A 214 19.58 -7.89 -12.88
N PRO A 215 19.42 -8.89 -13.77
CA PRO A 215 18.92 -8.59 -15.09
C PRO A 215 17.51 -8.02 -15.00
N PHE A 216 17.14 -7.30 -16.03
CA PHE A 216 15.78 -6.86 -16.22
C PHE A 216 14.80 -7.99 -16.57
N ALA A 217 15.37 -9.11 -17.00
CA ALA A 217 14.70 -10.36 -17.30
C ALA A 217 13.66 -10.79 -16.26
N THR A 218 12.67 -11.53 -16.74
CA THR A 218 11.45 -11.85 -16.01
C THR A 218 11.58 -13.00 -15.02
N SER A 219 12.79 -13.46 -14.68
CA SER A 219 12.99 -14.60 -13.78
C SER A 219 13.22 -14.19 -12.33
N ASP A 220 13.88 -13.06 -12.10
CA ASP A 220 14.26 -12.64 -10.73
C ASP A 220 13.08 -11.97 -10.04
N ARG A 221 12.98 -12.14 -8.72
CA ARG A 221 11.94 -11.51 -7.90
C ARG A 221 12.58 -10.84 -6.70
N PHE A 222 12.12 -9.64 -6.37
CA PHE A 222 12.47 -9.02 -5.10
C PHE A 222 11.24 -8.39 -4.46
N TYR A 223 11.02 -8.59 -3.17
CA TYR A 223 9.90 -8.02 -2.42
C TYR A 223 10.46 -7.08 -1.36
N CYS A 224 9.92 -5.88 -1.29
CA CYS A 224 10.36 -4.88 -0.33
C CYS A 224 9.22 -4.42 0.56
N ALA A 225 9.57 -3.80 1.68
CA ALA A 225 8.71 -3.03 2.55
C ALA A 225 9.53 -1.92 3.22
N HIS A 226 8.89 -0.81 3.56
CA HIS A 226 9.55 0.26 4.29
C HIS A 226 8.58 0.96 5.22
N ASN A 227 9.11 1.54 6.28
CA ASN A 227 8.40 2.50 7.12
C ASN A 227 9.28 3.73 7.34
N ALA A 228 9.04 4.49 8.40
CA ALA A 228 9.83 5.68 8.70
C ALA A 228 11.31 5.40 9.03
N THR A 229 11.65 4.20 9.49
CA THR A 229 12.97 3.90 10.08
C THR A 229 13.69 2.72 9.45
N HIS A 230 12.99 1.80 8.79
CA HIS A 230 13.60 0.60 8.21
C HIS A 230 13.14 0.36 6.77
N TYR A 231 14.03 -0.23 5.98
CA TYR A 231 13.75 -0.76 4.65
C TYR A 231 14.15 -2.24 4.61
N ALA A 232 13.28 -3.09 4.09
CA ALA A 232 13.52 -4.52 3.96
C ALA A 232 13.44 -4.93 2.48
N LEU A 233 14.32 -5.84 2.07
CA LEU A 233 14.36 -6.44 0.74
C LEU A 233 14.58 -7.94 0.85
N TYR A 234 13.57 -8.71 0.48
CA TYR A 234 13.69 -10.13 0.17
C TYR A 234 13.97 -10.27 -1.34
N LEU A 235 14.92 -11.11 -1.73
CA LEU A 235 15.24 -11.41 -3.12
C LEU A 235 15.23 -12.92 -3.35
N TRP A 236 14.88 -13.29 -4.57
CA TRP A 236 14.93 -14.63 -5.12
C TRP A 236 15.48 -14.55 -6.53
N GLN A 237 16.54 -15.29 -6.79
CA GLN A 237 17.12 -15.47 -8.12
C GLN A 237 17.09 -16.97 -8.44
N PRO A 238 16.63 -17.37 -9.63
CA PRO A 238 16.58 -18.77 -10.00
C PRO A 238 17.99 -19.35 -10.04
N ASP A 239 18.07 -20.69 -10.05
CA ASP A 239 19.32 -21.32 -10.44
C ASP A 239 19.66 -20.94 -11.88
N ARG A 240 20.90 -20.50 -12.06
CA ARG A 240 21.49 -20.15 -13.36
C ARG A 240 22.62 -21.11 -13.73
N SER A 241 22.89 -22.13 -12.92
CA SER A 241 23.79 -23.21 -13.23
C SER A 241 23.26 -23.96 -14.46
N PRO A 242 24.08 -24.15 -15.51
CA PRO A 242 23.67 -24.95 -16.67
C PRO A 242 23.44 -26.42 -16.32
N TRP A 243 23.85 -26.86 -15.13
CA TRP A 243 23.72 -28.23 -14.65
C TRP A 243 22.47 -28.46 -13.79
N GLY A 244 21.77 -27.38 -13.39
CA GLY A 244 20.54 -27.47 -12.58
C GLY A 244 20.74 -28.10 -11.20
N GLU A 245 21.98 -28.09 -10.70
CA GLU A 245 22.36 -28.73 -9.44
C GLU A 245 22.12 -27.82 -8.22
N ASP A 246 21.98 -26.52 -8.44
CA ASP A 246 21.85 -25.55 -7.37
C ASP A 246 20.39 -25.14 -7.15
N SER A 247 20.11 -24.79 -5.91
CA SER A 247 18.81 -24.27 -5.53
C SER A 247 18.76 -22.74 -5.69
N PRO A 248 17.58 -22.13 -5.92
CA PRO A 248 17.47 -20.67 -6.09
C PRO A 248 18.15 -19.89 -4.96
N LEU A 249 18.85 -18.81 -5.31
CA LEU A 249 19.48 -17.91 -4.35
C LEU A 249 18.40 -17.05 -3.69
N GLU A 250 18.32 -17.11 -2.36
CA GLU A 250 17.36 -16.34 -1.57
C GLU A 250 18.08 -15.54 -0.49
N ARG A 251 17.74 -14.26 -0.37
CA ARG A 251 18.30 -13.40 0.66
C ARG A 251 17.28 -12.41 1.17
N LEU A 252 17.30 -12.17 2.47
CA LEU A 252 16.58 -11.07 3.09
C LEU A 252 17.58 -10.13 3.73
N THR A 253 17.55 -8.85 3.32
CA THR A 253 18.35 -7.79 3.93
C THR A 253 17.44 -6.72 4.49
N VAL A 254 17.75 -6.23 5.69
CA VAL A 254 17.04 -5.14 6.36
C VAL A 254 18.03 -4.06 6.73
N TRP A 255 17.72 -2.82 6.37
CA TRP A 255 18.51 -1.63 6.63
C TRP A 255 17.78 -0.70 7.60
N ASP A 256 18.55 -0.03 8.45
CA ASP A 256 18.12 1.14 9.22
C ASP A 256 18.30 2.39 8.36
N ILE A 257 17.18 2.92 7.87
CA ILE A 257 17.09 4.15 7.07
C ILE A 257 16.67 5.35 7.93
N GLY A 258 16.50 5.19 9.24
CA GLY A 258 16.02 6.21 10.15
C GLY A 258 17.13 7.01 10.83
N ASN A 259 18.38 6.55 10.76
CA ASN A 259 19.53 7.27 11.32
C ASN A 259 20.80 7.02 10.49
N PRO A 260 20.84 7.51 9.24
CA PRO A 260 21.98 7.23 8.38
C PRO A 260 23.21 7.96 8.97
N ARG A 261 24.29 7.21 9.28
CA ARG A 261 25.48 7.75 9.97
C ARG A 261 26.06 8.93 9.20
N LYS A 262 26.03 10.15 9.77
CA LYS A 262 26.86 11.25 9.26
C LYS A 262 28.32 10.84 9.41
N THR A 263 28.96 10.46 8.33
CA THR A 263 30.43 10.35 8.31
C THR A 263 30.97 11.70 8.78
N GLU A 264 31.88 11.70 9.75
CA GLU A 264 32.43 12.89 10.44
C GLU A 264 33.30 13.81 9.54
N SER A 265 33.01 13.85 8.25
CA SER A 265 33.62 14.73 7.28
C SER A 265 32.66 15.88 7.00
N CYS A 266 32.90 17.01 7.66
CA CYS A 266 32.41 18.30 7.21
C CYS A 266 33.07 18.64 5.87
N ILE A 267 32.52 18.11 4.77
CA ILE A 267 32.49 18.65 3.39
C ILE A 267 31.86 17.57 2.47
N SER A 268 30.89 18.02 1.69
CA SER A 268 30.18 17.36 0.58
C SER A 268 28.90 16.56 0.87
N VAL A 269 27.89 16.92 0.07
CA VAL A 269 26.49 16.49 -0.01
C VAL A 269 26.43 15.11 -0.70
N ALA A 270 26.93 14.07 -0.04
CA ALA A 270 26.80 12.69 -0.53
C ALA A 270 25.62 12.00 0.19
N PRO A 271 24.79 11.20 -0.50
CA PRO A 271 23.78 10.39 0.16
C PRO A 271 24.47 9.43 1.12
N VAL A 272 23.93 9.34 2.34
CA VAL A 272 24.49 8.49 3.39
C VAL A 272 23.95 7.08 3.20
N GLU A 273 24.84 6.08 3.19
CA GLU A 273 24.44 4.68 3.14
C GLU A 273 23.82 4.25 4.48
N PRO A 274 22.67 3.54 4.46
CA PRO A 274 22.03 3.06 5.67
C PRO A 274 22.74 1.82 6.25
N ASP A 275 22.64 1.65 7.56
CA ASP A 275 23.25 0.52 8.26
C ASP A 275 22.45 -0.76 8.01
N VAL A 276 23.12 -1.85 7.61
CA VAL A 276 22.49 -3.18 7.53
C VAL A 276 22.31 -3.73 8.94
N ILE A 277 21.06 -3.93 9.36
CA ILE A 277 20.74 -4.50 10.67
C ILE A 277 20.51 -6.02 10.63
N ARG A 278 20.16 -6.56 9.45
CA ARG A 278 19.90 -7.99 9.28
C ARG A 278 20.21 -8.43 7.86
N ASN A 279 20.88 -9.57 7.73
CA ASN A 279 21.13 -10.25 6.46
C ASN A 279 20.95 -11.76 6.67
N ILE A 280 19.99 -12.36 5.98
CA ILE A 280 19.58 -13.75 6.15
C ILE A 280 19.71 -14.43 4.78
N THR A 281 20.40 -15.57 4.75
CA THR A 281 20.64 -16.38 3.56
C THR A 281 19.69 -17.59 3.49
N ASN A 282 19.76 -18.34 2.38
CA ASN A 282 19.03 -19.59 2.15
C ASN A 282 18.91 -20.51 3.37
N GLU A 283 20.03 -20.80 4.05
CA GLU A 283 20.07 -21.74 5.17
C GLU A 283 19.16 -21.30 6.33
N HIS A 284 19.25 -20.02 6.70
CA HIS A 284 18.44 -19.47 7.78
C HIS A 284 16.97 -19.28 7.37
N LEU A 285 16.72 -18.88 6.12
CA LEU A 285 15.36 -18.85 5.57
C LEU A 285 14.71 -20.24 5.59
N ALA A 286 15.47 -21.29 5.31
CA ALA A 286 15.01 -22.69 5.37
C ALA A 286 14.71 -23.12 6.82
N LEU A 287 15.62 -22.84 7.75
CA LEU A 287 15.44 -23.13 9.17
C LEU A 287 14.19 -22.46 9.76
N TRP A 288 13.80 -21.31 9.23
CA TRP A 288 12.61 -20.57 9.66
C TRP A 288 11.35 -20.86 8.83
N GLY A 289 11.42 -21.77 7.86
CA GLY A 289 10.28 -22.11 6.99
C GLY A 289 9.83 -20.96 6.08
N LEU A 290 10.69 -19.96 5.85
CA LEU A 290 10.42 -18.79 5.01
C LEU A 290 10.94 -18.94 3.59
N ARG A 291 11.74 -19.98 3.34
CA ARG A 291 12.33 -20.27 2.04
C ARG A 291 11.26 -20.60 1.01
N GLN A 292 11.35 -19.98 -0.16
CA GLN A 292 10.38 -20.15 -1.26
C GLN A 292 10.77 -21.28 -2.22
N SER A 293 12.08 -21.48 -2.44
CA SER A 293 12.61 -22.50 -3.36
C SER A 293 11.91 -22.44 -4.74
N ASP A 294 11.63 -23.59 -5.35
CA ASP A 294 11.03 -23.68 -6.69
C ASP A 294 9.50 -23.57 -6.71
N THR A 295 8.86 -23.57 -5.53
CA THR A 295 7.40 -23.46 -5.38
C THR A 295 7.02 -22.25 -4.52
N PRO A 296 7.30 -21.02 -4.99
CA PRO A 296 7.07 -19.80 -4.22
C PRO A 296 5.59 -19.55 -3.93
N SER A 297 5.29 -19.13 -2.70
CA SER A 297 3.97 -18.68 -2.24
C SER A 297 3.98 -17.25 -1.69
N LEU A 298 5.13 -16.58 -1.67
CA LEU A 298 5.27 -15.22 -1.15
C LEU A 298 4.49 -14.18 -1.98
N ARG A 299 3.48 -13.59 -1.35
CA ARG A 299 2.67 -12.50 -1.92
C ARG A 299 3.30 -11.14 -1.68
N SER A 300 3.76 -10.88 -0.46
CA SER A 300 4.32 -9.60 -0.06
C SER A 300 5.10 -9.69 1.25
N VAL A 301 5.89 -8.66 1.53
CA VAL A 301 6.50 -8.44 2.83
C VAL A 301 5.97 -7.12 3.41
N ALA A 302 5.94 -6.99 4.73
CA ALA A 302 5.48 -5.81 5.45
C ALA A 302 6.24 -5.61 6.77
N LEU A 303 6.39 -4.37 7.22
CA LEU A 303 7.00 -4.03 8.51
C LEU A 303 5.92 -3.55 9.48
N ASP A 304 6.19 -3.67 10.78
CA ASP A 304 5.48 -2.89 11.79
C ASP A 304 5.50 -1.38 11.45
N SER A 305 4.45 -0.66 11.82
CA SER A 305 4.37 0.81 11.64
C SER A 305 5.50 1.50 12.41
N GLU A 306 5.74 1.05 13.64
CA GLU A 306 6.81 1.50 14.51
C GLU A 306 7.84 0.39 14.75
N THR A 307 9.05 0.59 14.23
CA THR A 307 10.16 -0.37 14.37
C THR A 307 11.38 0.23 15.06
N ARG A 308 11.19 1.34 15.78
CA ARG A 308 12.23 1.95 16.60
C ARG A 308 11.68 2.24 17.98
N ASP A 309 12.37 1.74 18.99
CA ASP A 309 12.01 2.01 20.38
C ASP A 309 12.30 3.49 20.69
N PRO A 310 11.31 4.26 21.15
CA PRO A 310 11.47 5.70 21.36
C PRO A 310 12.38 6.05 22.54
N HIS A 311 12.61 5.12 23.49
CA HIS A 311 13.42 5.36 24.68
C HIS A 311 14.88 4.96 24.46
N THR A 312 15.12 3.83 23.79
CA THR A 312 16.46 3.26 23.58
C THR A 312 17.03 3.59 22.19
N GLY A 313 16.18 3.95 21.23
CA GLY A 313 16.55 4.17 19.84
C GLY A 313 16.88 2.90 19.06
N GLN A 314 16.80 1.72 19.70
CA GLN A 314 17.12 0.44 19.07
C GLN A 314 16.00 -0.03 18.14
N SER A 315 16.37 -0.84 17.13
CA SER A 315 15.40 -1.48 16.24
C SER A 315 14.54 -2.48 17.02
N THR A 316 13.23 -2.37 16.86
CA THR A 316 12.22 -3.24 17.50
C THR A 316 11.17 -3.64 16.46
N GLY A 317 10.21 -4.47 16.85
CA GLY A 317 9.15 -4.95 15.98
C GLY A 317 9.62 -6.02 14.99
N HIS A 318 8.84 -6.21 13.94
CA HIS A 318 8.89 -7.38 13.08
C HIS A 318 8.81 -7.03 11.59
N LEU A 319 9.37 -7.95 10.80
CA LEU A 319 9.12 -8.08 9.38
C LEU A 319 8.23 -9.31 9.16
N PHE A 320 7.16 -9.13 8.41
CA PHE A 320 6.18 -10.16 8.10
C PHE A 320 6.31 -10.62 6.66
N PHE A 321 6.31 -11.93 6.48
CA PHE A 321 6.13 -12.61 5.21
C PHE A 321 4.66 -12.99 5.08
N LEU A 322 4.01 -12.49 4.03
CA LEU A 322 2.65 -12.86 3.68
C LEU A 322 2.71 -13.88 2.55
N THR A 323 2.34 -15.12 2.85
CA THR A 323 2.24 -16.21 1.88
C THR A 323 0.77 -16.53 1.58
N GLU A 324 0.49 -16.92 0.35
CA GLU A 324 -0.83 -17.28 -0.11
C GLU A 324 -0.77 -18.52 -0.99
N GLU A 325 -1.61 -19.49 -0.65
CA GLU A 325 -1.80 -20.72 -1.42
C GLU A 325 -3.28 -20.89 -1.73
N HIS A 326 -3.61 -21.17 -3.00
CA HIS A 326 -5.00 -21.25 -3.46
C HIS A 326 -5.31 -22.61 -4.08
N LEU A 327 -6.53 -23.12 -3.83
CA LEU A 327 -6.95 -24.45 -4.30
C LEU A 327 -7.05 -24.58 -5.83
N TRP A 328 -7.25 -23.45 -6.50
CA TRP A 328 -7.25 -23.29 -7.96
C TRP A 328 -5.93 -22.78 -8.54
N ALA A 329 -4.86 -22.65 -7.75
CA ALA A 329 -3.56 -22.24 -8.27
C ALA A 329 -3.03 -23.30 -9.25
N ALA A 330 -2.63 -22.87 -10.46
CA ALA A 330 -2.30 -23.80 -11.55
C ALA A 330 -1.07 -23.40 -12.39
N ALA A 331 -0.12 -22.66 -11.81
CA ALA A 331 1.08 -22.22 -12.52
C ALA A 331 2.24 -23.22 -12.45
N SER A 332 3.27 -23.03 -13.29
CA SER A 332 4.49 -23.86 -13.32
C SER A 332 5.25 -23.86 -11.99
N GLN A 333 5.10 -22.79 -11.21
CA GLN A 333 5.67 -22.60 -9.87
C GLN A 333 4.69 -22.95 -8.73
N SER A 334 3.50 -23.48 -9.04
CA SER A 334 2.54 -23.93 -8.03
C SER A 334 2.93 -25.32 -7.52
N GLY A 335 2.98 -25.49 -6.19
CA GLY A 335 3.24 -26.79 -5.57
C GLY A 335 2.19 -27.84 -5.97
N LEU A 336 2.63 -29.09 -6.15
CA LEU A 336 1.77 -30.23 -6.43
C LEU A 336 1.71 -31.17 -5.21
N PRO A 337 0.51 -31.62 -4.78
CA PRO A 337 -0.82 -31.21 -5.23
C PRO A 337 -1.23 -29.84 -4.66
N PRO A 338 -2.10 -29.06 -5.35
CA PRO A 338 -2.62 -27.81 -4.81
C PRO A 338 -3.40 -28.06 -3.51
N ARG A 339 -3.36 -27.09 -2.58
CA ARG A 339 -4.07 -27.21 -1.30
C ARG A 339 -5.55 -27.43 -1.51
N ARG A 340 -6.17 -28.18 -0.60
CA ARG A 340 -7.62 -28.43 -0.61
C ARG A 340 -8.45 -27.18 -0.30
N LEU A 341 -7.87 -26.24 0.44
CA LEU A 341 -8.48 -24.97 0.83
C LEU A 341 -7.52 -23.84 0.49
N HIS A 342 -8.06 -22.67 0.17
CA HIS A 342 -7.27 -21.44 0.15
C HIS A 342 -6.79 -21.12 1.57
N SER A 343 -5.52 -20.76 1.68
CA SER A 343 -4.86 -20.41 2.92
C SER A 343 -3.96 -19.21 2.74
N VAL A 344 -3.99 -18.31 3.71
CA VAL A 344 -3.11 -17.16 3.79
C VAL A 344 -2.41 -17.18 5.13
N CYS A 345 -1.11 -16.96 5.14
CA CYS A 345 -0.31 -16.99 6.37
C CYS A 345 0.56 -15.73 6.47
N ALA A 346 0.63 -15.19 7.67
CA ALA A 346 1.53 -14.12 8.06
C ALA A 346 2.57 -14.69 9.05
N THR A 347 3.83 -14.74 8.64
CA THR A 347 4.94 -15.17 9.49
C THR A 347 5.83 -13.99 9.83
N GLY A 348 5.94 -13.64 11.11
CA GLY A 348 6.71 -12.52 11.61
C GLY A 348 8.06 -12.95 12.18
N ILE A 349 9.13 -12.32 11.70
CA ILE A 349 10.48 -12.41 12.27
C ILE A 349 10.83 -11.07 12.94
N PRO A 350 11.45 -11.07 14.12
CA PRO A 350 11.83 -9.82 14.77
C PRO A 350 12.97 -9.17 13.99
N LEU A 351 13.07 -7.84 14.03
CA LEU A 351 14.19 -7.15 13.40
C LEU A 351 15.53 -7.49 14.07
N GLN A 352 15.52 -7.66 15.39
CA GLN A 352 16.67 -8.10 16.19
C GLN A 352 16.34 -9.40 16.94
N GLY A 353 17.31 -10.32 17.05
CA GLY A 353 17.13 -11.63 17.70
C GLY A 353 16.75 -12.76 16.73
N ASN A 354 16.45 -13.95 17.27
CA ASN A 354 16.31 -15.19 16.49
C ASN A 354 14.86 -15.59 16.21
N GLY A 355 14.67 -16.26 15.05
CA GLY A 355 13.50 -17.06 14.71
C GLY A 355 12.30 -16.29 14.14
N PRO A 356 11.32 -17.00 13.56
CA PRO A 356 9.95 -16.51 13.51
C PRO A 356 9.38 -16.56 14.92
N VAL A 357 8.83 -15.45 15.38
CA VAL A 357 8.21 -15.31 16.71
C VAL A 357 6.69 -15.21 16.61
N TRP A 358 6.18 -15.11 15.38
CA TRP A 358 4.77 -14.95 15.10
C TRP A 358 4.37 -15.75 13.86
N VAL A 359 3.27 -16.50 13.96
CA VAL A 359 2.63 -17.15 12.83
C VAL A 359 1.12 -17.00 13.02
N ASN A 360 0.45 -16.39 12.04
CA ASN A 360 -1.00 -16.38 11.95
C ASN A 360 -1.42 -16.95 10.61
N GLU A 361 -2.22 -18.01 10.62
CA GLU A 361 -2.76 -18.62 9.40
C GLU A 361 -4.27 -18.48 9.40
N CYS A 362 -4.81 -18.17 8.23
CA CYS A 362 -6.22 -18.21 7.95
C CYS A 362 -6.48 -19.16 6.78
N SER A 363 -7.22 -20.23 7.04
CA SER A 363 -7.59 -21.25 6.04
C SER A 363 -9.05 -21.64 6.20
N GLY A 364 -9.72 -22.03 5.11
CA GLY A 364 -11.19 -22.05 4.95
C GLY A 364 -12.09 -22.64 6.07
N ASN A 365 -11.57 -23.40 7.04
CA ASN A 365 -12.33 -23.92 8.19
C ASN A 365 -11.88 -23.39 9.56
N ALA A 366 -10.75 -22.69 9.64
CA ALA A 366 -10.20 -22.12 10.86
C ALA A 366 -10.37 -20.59 10.83
N VAL A 367 -11.35 -20.10 11.58
CA VAL A 367 -11.57 -18.67 11.78
C VAL A 367 -10.46 -18.14 12.69
N SER A 368 -9.41 -17.55 12.12
CA SER A 368 -8.42 -16.76 12.87
C SER A 368 -9.16 -15.68 13.68
N PRO A 369 -8.68 -15.24 14.87
CA PRO A 369 -9.26 -14.11 15.58
C PRO A 369 -9.35 -12.84 14.71
N ALA A 370 -8.43 -12.67 13.75
CA ALA A 370 -8.48 -11.62 12.73
C ALA A 370 -9.72 -11.74 11.81
N CYS A 371 -10.23 -12.95 11.56
CA CYS A 371 -11.51 -13.18 10.88
C CYS A 371 -12.72 -12.74 11.73
N ARG A 372 -12.54 -12.56 13.05
CA ARG A 372 -13.56 -12.03 13.96
C ARG A 372 -13.42 -10.52 14.19
N GLY A 373 -12.34 -9.91 13.69
CA GLY A 373 -12.11 -8.48 13.81
C GLY A 373 -13.16 -7.72 13.00
N ASN A 374 -13.83 -6.76 13.63
CA ASN A 374 -14.61 -5.78 12.89
C ASN A 374 -13.63 -5.06 11.95
N ALA A 375 -13.81 -5.12 10.63
CA ALA A 375 -12.93 -4.46 9.67
C ALA A 375 -12.83 -2.92 9.88
N PHE A 376 -13.71 -2.38 10.72
CA PHE A 376 -13.76 -0.98 11.15
C PHE A 376 -13.29 -0.74 12.58
N ALA A 377 -12.83 -1.78 13.28
CA ALA A 377 -12.24 -1.63 14.59
C ALA A 377 -11.07 -0.64 14.51
N VAL A 378 -11.11 0.33 15.42
CA VAL A 378 -10.28 1.55 15.36
C VAL A 378 -8.88 1.29 15.91
N GLN A 379 -8.67 0.15 16.60
CA GLN A 379 -7.39 -0.16 17.22
C GLN A 379 -6.37 -0.58 16.15
N GLU A 380 -5.14 -0.09 16.30
CA GLU A 380 -4.01 -0.33 15.40
C GLU A 380 -3.71 -1.84 15.25
N GLU A 381 -4.08 -2.61 16.27
CA GLU A 381 -4.00 -4.07 16.35
C GLU A 381 -4.77 -4.78 15.21
N ASP A 382 -5.85 -4.21 14.65
CA ASP A 382 -6.65 -4.85 13.58
C ASP A 382 -6.09 -4.60 12.17
N ALA A 383 -5.15 -3.66 12.04
CA ALA A 383 -4.42 -3.34 10.81
C ALA A 383 -3.08 -4.08 10.70
N TRP A 384 -2.71 -4.76 11.78
CA TRP A 384 -1.36 -5.18 12.02
C TRP A 384 -0.92 -6.21 10.97
N PRO A 385 0.24 -6.04 10.31
CA PRO A 385 0.67 -6.94 9.24
C PRO A 385 0.94 -8.38 9.69
N GLY A 386 0.98 -8.63 11.00
CA GLY A 386 1.03 -9.97 11.59
C GLY A 386 -0.26 -10.75 11.44
N TRP A 387 -1.40 -10.13 11.20
CA TRP A 387 -2.63 -10.89 10.94
C TRP A 387 -2.68 -11.39 9.50
N ALA A 388 -3.02 -12.66 9.33
CA ALA A 388 -3.33 -13.19 8.00
C ALA A 388 -4.51 -12.39 7.42
N PRO A 389 -4.40 -11.85 6.19
CA PRO A 389 -5.45 -11.03 5.60
C PRO A 389 -6.64 -11.89 5.15
N CYS A 390 -7.50 -12.24 6.12
CA CYS A 390 -8.70 -13.05 5.91
C CYS A 390 -9.71 -12.41 4.95
N TRP A 391 -9.62 -11.09 4.75
CA TRP A 391 -10.43 -10.38 3.77
C TRP A 391 -10.20 -10.89 2.33
N LEU A 392 -9.07 -11.55 2.03
CA LEU A 392 -8.80 -12.15 0.71
C LEU A 392 -9.82 -13.21 0.31
N HIS A 393 -10.41 -13.91 1.28
CA HIS A 393 -11.39 -14.98 1.06
C HIS A 393 -12.75 -14.70 1.71
N GLU A 394 -12.93 -13.48 2.21
CA GLU A 394 -14.24 -12.97 2.66
C GLU A 394 -15.18 -12.89 1.45
N GLY A 395 -16.06 -13.90 1.31
CA GLY A 395 -17.00 -14.00 0.20
C GLY A 395 -16.61 -14.99 -0.91
N LEU A 396 -15.79 -16.01 -0.61
CA LEU A 396 -15.58 -17.17 -1.49
C LEU A 396 -16.93 -17.67 -2.06
N PRO A 397 -17.03 -17.89 -3.39
CA PRO A 397 -15.94 -18.03 -4.36
C PRO A 397 -15.41 -16.73 -4.98
N SER A 398 -15.85 -15.54 -4.52
CA SER A 398 -15.25 -14.26 -4.94
C SER A 398 -14.03 -13.94 -4.07
N LEU A 399 -12.88 -13.72 -4.68
CA LEU A 399 -11.66 -13.30 -4.00
C LEU A 399 -11.61 -11.77 -3.93
N THR A 400 -11.28 -11.23 -2.76
CA THR A 400 -10.96 -9.81 -2.65
C THR A 400 -9.53 -9.61 -3.15
N VAL A 401 -9.35 -8.86 -4.24
CA VAL A 401 -8.04 -8.65 -4.87
C VAL A 401 -7.31 -7.47 -4.25
N ALA A 402 -8.06 -6.42 -3.90
CA ALA A 402 -7.56 -5.23 -3.24
C ALA A 402 -8.59 -4.66 -2.27
N GLN A 403 -8.08 -4.03 -1.20
CA GLN A 403 -8.90 -3.40 -0.18
C GLN A 403 -8.31 -2.03 0.17
N LEU A 404 -9.20 -1.07 0.39
CA LEU A 404 -8.89 0.25 0.93
C LEU A 404 -9.72 0.46 2.19
N VAL A 405 -9.09 0.78 3.32
CA VAL A 405 -9.77 1.01 4.60
C VAL A 405 -9.39 2.38 5.16
N ASP A 406 -10.37 3.26 5.30
CA ASP A 406 -10.27 4.46 6.12
C ASP A 406 -10.95 4.20 7.47
N ARG A 407 -10.15 3.71 8.43
CA ARG A 407 -10.63 3.33 9.76
C ARG A 407 -11.18 4.52 10.54
N LEU A 408 -10.58 5.70 10.37
CA LEU A 408 -11.01 6.89 11.09
C LEU A 408 -12.39 7.34 10.60
N ALA A 409 -12.65 7.21 9.29
CA ALA A 409 -13.96 7.44 8.69
C ALA A 409 -14.95 6.28 8.83
N GLY A 410 -14.49 5.08 9.20
CA GLY A 410 -15.30 3.86 9.22
C GLY A 410 -15.76 3.45 7.82
N SER A 411 -14.91 3.63 6.80
CA SER A 411 -15.20 3.30 5.40
C SER A 411 -14.24 2.23 4.88
N ARG A 412 -14.77 1.22 4.19
CA ARG A 412 -14.02 0.11 3.60
C ARG A 412 -14.48 -0.10 2.17
N PHE A 413 -13.53 -0.17 1.26
CA PHE A 413 -13.76 -0.41 -0.16
C PHE A 413 -13.09 -1.73 -0.53
N ASP A 414 -13.86 -2.67 -1.08
CA ASP A 414 -13.36 -3.96 -1.50
C ASP A 414 -13.52 -4.11 -3.02
N ALA A 415 -12.43 -4.44 -3.70
CA ALA A 415 -12.44 -4.86 -5.09
C ALA A 415 -12.41 -6.39 -5.14
N ARG A 416 -13.49 -6.99 -5.66
CA ARG A 416 -13.68 -8.45 -5.65
C ARG A 416 -13.75 -9.01 -7.06
N GLN A 417 -13.08 -10.14 -7.26
CA GLN A 417 -13.07 -10.90 -8.49
C GLN A 417 -13.45 -12.35 -8.21
N CYS A 418 -14.49 -12.81 -8.89
CA CYS A 418 -14.76 -14.22 -9.15
C CYS A 418 -14.33 -14.52 -10.59
N LEU A 419 -14.16 -15.78 -10.95
CA LEU A 419 -13.79 -16.19 -12.31
C LEU A 419 -14.74 -15.64 -13.40
N SER A 420 -15.99 -15.36 -13.04
CA SER A 420 -17.05 -14.85 -13.91
C SER A 420 -17.51 -13.40 -13.64
N MET A 421 -17.09 -12.76 -12.55
CA MET A 421 -17.62 -11.45 -12.14
C MET A 421 -16.57 -10.58 -11.45
N GLU A 422 -16.61 -9.28 -11.72
CA GLU A 422 -15.70 -8.27 -11.16
C GLU A 422 -16.53 -7.09 -10.67
N TYR A 423 -16.34 -6.66 -9.42
CA TYR A 423 -17.05 -5.49 -8.87
C TYR A 423 -16.27 -4.82 -7.74
N VAL A 424 -16.59 -3.55 -7.51
CA VAL A 424 -16.13 -2.78 -6.35
C VAL A 424 -17.31 -2.57 -5.42
N SER A 425 -17.08 -2.67 -4.11
CA SER A 425 -18.11 -2.49 -3.11
C SER A 425 -17.67 -1.58 -1.98
N VAL A 426 -18.63 -0.91 -1.34
CA VAL A 426 -18.41 -0.04 -0.20
C VAL A 426 -19.13 -0.60 1.01
N ASN A 427 -18.40 -0.70 2.11
CA ASN A 427 -18.88 -1.09 3.42
C ASN A 427 -18.64 0.08 4.39
N ARG A 428 -19.60 0.34 5.27
CA ARG A 428 -19.49 1.37 6.32
C ARG A 428 -19.77 0.76 7.68
N ASP A 429 -19.02 1.17 8.69
CA ASP A 429 -19.28 0.78 10.07
C ASP A 429 -20.67 1.27 10.49
N PRO A 430 -21.59 0.41 10.96
CA PRO A 430 -22.79 0.88 11.61
C PRO A 430 -22.41 1.70 12.84
N GLU A 431 -22.74 2.99 12.84
CA GLU A 431 -22.66 3.82 14.03
C GLU A 431 -23.31 3.09 15.22
N GLN A 432 -22.67 3.07 16.39
CA GLN A 432 -23.34 2.84 17.69
C GLN A 432 -24.33 3.98 18.03
N GLY A 433 -25.06 4.49 17.03
CA GLY A 433 -26.22 5.35 17.19
C GLY A 433 -27.44 4.44 17.29
N THR A 434 -28.01 4.35 18.50
CA THR A 434 -29.09 3.47 18.98
C THR A 434 -28.71 2.02 19.30
N ALA A 435 -27.68 1.82 20.13
CA ALA A 435 -27.71 0.66 21.02
C ALA A 435 -28.73 0.96 22.14
N SER A 436 -29.96 0.45 22.00
CA SER A 436 -30.69 0.01 23.19
C SER A 436 -29.75 -0.90 23.96
N SER A 437 -29.52 -0.58 25.22
CA SER A 437 -28.71 -1.33 26.17
C SER A 437 -29.02 -2.82 26.11
N VAL A 438 -28.19 -3.59 25.41
CA VAL A 438 -28.04 -5.01 25.67
C VAL A 438 -26.61 -5.18 26.17
N SER A 439 -26.52 -5.42 27.46
CA SER A 439 -25.29 -5.60 28.20
C SER A 439 -24.40 -6.68 27.59
N ARG A 440 -23.09 -6.45 27.64
CA ARG A 440 -22.02 -7.42 27.34
C ARG A 440 -22.07 -8.72 28.18
N ALA A 441 -23.10 -8.92 29.00
CA ALA A 441 -23.29 -10.10 29.85
C ALA A 441 -24.09 -11.23 29.18
N ASP A 442 -24.88 -10.94 28.15
CA ASP A 442 -25.79 -11.94 27.53
C ASP A 442 -25.19 -12.65 26.31
N ALA A 443 -23.97 -12.27 25.88
CA ALA A 443 -23.29 -12.85 24.71
C ALA A 443 -22.62 -14.21 24.99
N ARG A 444 -23.09 -15.00 25.96
CA ARG A 444 -22.52 -16.31 26.30
C ARG A 444 -23.39 -17.52 25.93
N GLU A 445 -24.62 -17.33 25.51
CA GLU A 445 -25.45 -18.46 25.08
C GLU A 445 -26.21 -18.14 23.79
N GLY A 446 -25.85 -18.84 22.71
CA GLY A 446 -26.74 -19.04 21.56
C GLY A 446 -26.72 -17.97 20.46
N ALA A 447 -25.55 -17.54 19.96
CA ALA A 447 -25.48 -16.88 18.65
C ALA A 447 -25.52 -17.94 17.53
N ASN A 448 -26.73 -18.39 17.21
CA ASN A 448 -27.00 -19.12 15.97
C ASN A 448 -26.67 -18.22 14.75
N SER A 449 -26.37 -18.87 13.63
CA SER A 449 -25.82 -18.38 12.35
C SER A 449 -26.54 -17.22 11.62
N ALA A 450 -27.36 -16.40 12.29
CA ALA A 450 -28.15 -15.32 11.70
C ALA A 450 -27.47 -13.93 11.78
N ASP A 451 -26.49 -13.72 12.66
CA ASP A 451 -25.84 -12.39 12.82
C ASP A 451 -24.74 -12.09 11.80
N VAL A 452 -24.30 -13.10 11.03
CA VAL A 452 -23.35 -12.90 9.92
C VAL A 452 -24.02 -12.20 8.74
N ASP A 453 -25.34 -12.40 8.55
CA ASP A 453 -26.11 -11.75 7.49
C ASP A 453 -26.39 -10.26 7.75
N GLY A 454 -26.38 -9.82 9.02
CA GLY A 454 -26.56 -8.41 9.37
C GLY A 454 -25.40 -7.51 8.94
N ALA A 455 -24.16 -8.04 8.92
CA ALA A 455 -22.99 -7.33 8.42
C ALA A 455 -22.93 -7.27 6.88
N LEU A 456 -23.54 -8.25 6.20
CA LEU A 456 -23.67 -8.30 4.73
C LEU A 456 -24.76 -7.37 4.18
N GLN A 457 -25.73 -6.96 5.01
CA GLN A 457 -26.91 -6.17 4.59
C GLN A 457 -26.66 -4.70 4.19
N ARG A 458 -25.42 -4.18 4.23
CA ARG A 458 -25.10 -2.80 3.79
C ARG A 458 -23.96 -2.70 2.78
N GLN A 459 -23.54 -3.83 2.19
CA GLN A 459 -22.60 -3.81 1.09
C GLN A 459 -23.29 -3.29 -0.17
N VAL A 460 -22.93 -2.09 -0.62
CA VAL A 460 -23.41 -1.56 -1.90
C VAL A 460 -22.38 -1.89 -2.96
N ARG A 461 -22.83 -2.48 -4.07
CA ARG A 461 -21.96 -2.88 -5.19
C ARG A 461 -22.06 -1.85 -6.30
N SER A 462 -20.92 -1.40 -6.80
CA SER A 462 -20.87 -0.70 -8.08
C SER A 462 -21.04 -1.72 -9.20
N LEU A 463 -22.16 -1.64 -9.92
CA LEU A 463 -22.36 -2.38 -11.17
C LEU A 463 -21.77 -1.61 -12.38
N ASP A 464 -21.46 -0.32 -12.21
CA ASP A 464 -21.15 0.58 -13.32
C ASP A 464 -19.66 0.76 -13.57
N GLY A 465 -19.01 -0.18 -14.28
CA GLY A 465 -17.71 0.04 -14.93
C GLY A 465 -16.52 0.46 -14.06
N THR A 466 -16.70 0.69 -12.76
CA THR A 466 -15.72 1.24 -11.81
C THR A 466 -14.47 0.38 -11.78
N TRP A 467 -14.66 -0.95 -11.79
CA TRP A 467 -13.56 -1.90 -11.91
C TRP A 467 -12.63 -1.55 -13.08
N ARG A 468 -13.16 -1.36 -14.29
CA ARG A 468 -12.37 -1.03 -15.49
C ARG A 468 -11.65 0.33 -15.39
N ARG A 469 -12.08 1.21 -14.49
CA ARG A 469 -11.50 2.54 -14.32
C ARG A 469 -10.32 2.58 -13.34
N ILE A 470 -10.21 1.60 -12.44
CA ILE A 470 -9.22 1.66 -11.34
C ILE A 470 -8.46 0.34 -11.07
N MET A 471 -8.94 -0.80 -11.56
CA MET A 471 -8.45 -2.13 -11.13
C MET A 471 -7.47 -2.81 -12.08
N GLU A 472 -7.00 -2.14 -13.15
CA GLU A 472 -6.11 -2.77 -14.14
C GLU A 472 -4.86 -3.41 -13.49
N LYS A 473 -4.30 -2.75 -12.47
CA LYS A 473 -3.10 -3.23 -11.76
C LYS A 473 -3.40 -3.81 -10.39
N GLY A 474 -4.65 -4.19 -10.12
CA GLY A 474 -5.02 -4.89 -8.88
C GLY A 474 -4.72 -4.11 -7.59
N LYS A 475 -4.64 -2.78 -7.67
CA LYS A 475 -4.31 -1.89 -6.55
C LYS A 475 -5.27 -0.71 -6.52
N ILE A 476 -5.82 -0.45 -5.33
CA ILE A 476 -6.54 0.78 -5.02
C ILE A 476 -5.87 1.50 -3.86
N ALA A 477 -5.97 2.82 -3.85
CA ALA A 477 -5.52 3.67 -2.76
C ALA A 477 -6.51 4.83 -2.57
N GLY A 478 -6.38 5.60 -1.50
CA GLY A 478 -7.27 6.73 -1.21
C GLY A 478 -7.71 6.77 0.23
N ASP A 479 -8.90 7.32 0.47
CA ASP A 479 -9.58 7.36 1.77
C ASP A 479 -11.07 7.65 1.55
N GLU A 480 -11.80 8.10 2.58
CA GLU A 480 -13.21 8.45 2.42
C GLU A 480 -13.48 9.51 1.32
N ARG A 481 -12.52 10.37 0.97
CA ARG A 481 -12.70 11.48 0.02
C ARG A 481 -12.61 11.06 -1.44
N TRP A 482 -11.77 10.09 -1.75
CA TRP A 482 -11.51 9.65 -3.12
C TRP A 482 -10.92 8.25 -3.17
N MET A 483 -11.01 7.64 -4.34
CA MET A 483 -10.40 6.37 -4.67
C MET A 483 -9.50 6.52 -5.90
N ILE A 484 -8.32 5.91 -5.84
CA ILE A 484 -7.27 6.02 -6.85
C ILE A 484 -6.94 4.64 -7.38
N GLY A 485 -6.81 4.51 -8.69
CA GLY A 485 -6.28 3.32 -9.34
C GLY A 485 -5.84 3.59 -10.78
N GLU A 486 -5.66 2.53 -11.55
CA GLU A 486 -5.15 2.59 -12.92
C GLU A 486 -6.13 1.95 -13.91
N THR A 487 -6.30 2.56 -15.09
CA THR A 487 -7.06 2.00 -16.22
C THR A 487 -6.17 1.10 -17.11
N PRO A 488 -6.76 0.25 -17.97
CA PRO A 488 -6.03 -0.49 -19.00
C PRO A 488 -5.17 0.38 -19.92
N GLY A 489 -5.53 1.66 -20.10
CA GLY A 489 -4.81 2.62 -20.93
C GLY A 489 -3.63 3.31 -20.24
N ALA A 490 -3.13 2.77 -19.11
CA ALA A 490 -2.09 3.39 -18.29
C ALA A 490 -2.46 4.82 -17.85
N VAL A 491 -3.70 5.02 -17.39
CA VAL A 491 -4.16 6.29 -16.85
C VAL A 491 -4.42 6.11 -15.36
N VAL A 492 -3.79 6.94 -14.52
CA VAL A 492 -4.15 7.02 -13.10
C VAL A 492 -5.44 7.81 -12.98
N THR A 493 -6.45 7.20 -12.39
CA THR A 493 -7.78 7.80 -12.19
C THR A 493 -7.99 8.07 -10.72
N VAL A 494 -8.32 9.32 -10.39
CA VAL A 494 -8.82 9.73 -9.07
C VAL A 494 -10.32 9.91 -9.18
N LEU A 495 -11.09 9.09 -8.48
CA LEU A 495 -12.56 9.16 -8.40
C LEU A 495 -12.96 9.83 -7.10
N TYR A 496 -13.75 10.90 -7.16
CA TYR A 496 -14.14 11.68 -5.97
C TYR A 496 -15.58 11.34 -5.56
N PHE A 497 -15.77 11.16 -4.25
CA PHE A 497 -17.06 10.91 -3.61
C PHE A 497 -17.75 12.21 -3.20
#